data_AF-K1RNR0-F1
#
_entry.id   AF-K1RNR0-F1
#
_cell.length_a   1.000
_cell.length_b   1.000
_cell.length_c   1.000
_cell.angle_alpha   90.00
_cell.angle_beta   90.00
_cell.angle_gamma   90.00
#
_symmetry.space_group_name_H-M   'P 1'
#
loop_
_entity.id
_entity.type
_entity.pdbx_description
1 polymer ?
#
loop_
_entity_poly.entity_id
_entity_poly.type
_entity_poly.pdbx_seq_one_letter_code
_entity_poly.pdbx_strand_id
1 'polypeptide(L)'
;MRKSIVRSIREIESMEHNIVSRSLLIANRLDDLFGQLKDFIIQYHFESEEEEIMFFKEIKPRIHCKLIYYRKVYNIELNRPIGGIDLCQEYLQQELGKLQDYIDKRLDFYRYYKSGATHMDNDYFLRGLRPLKNQYL
;
A
#
# COMPACT_ATOMS: atom_id res chain seq x y z
N MET A 1 -2.58 0.22 16.52
CA MET A 1 -1.96 -0.18 15.23
C MET A 1 -0.94 0.82 14.68
N ARG A 2 -1.28 2.07 14.34
CA ARG A 2 -0.32 3.05 13.75
C ARG A 2 0.98 3.23 14.56
N LYS A 3 0.87 3.40 15.88
CA LYS A 3 2.05 3.51 16.78
C LYS A 3 2.94 2.25 16.74
N SER A 4 2.33 1.07 16.63
CA SER A 4 3.04 -0.21 16.53
C SER A 4 3.80 -0.34 15.21
N ILE A 5 3.20 0.08 14.09
CA ILE A 5 3.88 0.10 12.77
C ILE A 5 5.09 1.02 12.78
N VAL A 6 4.92 2.26 13.24
CA VAL A 6 6.03 3.24 13.27
C VAL A 6 7.15 2.75 14.17
N ARG A 7 6.82 2.12 15.30
CA ARG A 7 7.80 1.53 16.21
C ARG A 7 8.56 0.39 15.54
N SER A 8 7.87 -0.58 14.94
CA SER A 8 8.52 -1.72 14.28
C SER A 8 9.41 -1.30 13.11
N ILE A 9 9.00 -0.29 12.33
CA ILE A 9 9.83 0.28 11.27
C ILE A 9 11.13 0.84 11.85
N ARG A 10 11.04 1.69 12.90
CA ARG A 10 12.21 2.31 13.54
C ARG A 10 13.16 1.29 14.17
N GLU A 11 12.61 0.25 14.80
CA GLU A 11 13.39 -0.84 15.37
C GLU A 11 14.23 -1.52 14.28
N ILE A 12 13.62 -1.90 13.14
CA ILE A 12 14.34 -2.54 12.03
C ILE A 12 15.35 -1.57 11.39
N GLU A 13 14.97 -0.30 11.17
CA GLU A 13 15.86 0.74 10.62
C GLU A 13 17.12 0.96 11.47
N SER A 14 17.05 0.71 12.78
CA SER A 14 18.19 0.82 13.69
C SER A 14 19.11 -0.41 13.69
N MET A 15 18.62 -1.56 13.20
CA MET A 15 19.35 -2.84 13.24
C MET A 15 19.91 -3.27 11.88
N GLU A 16 19.27 -2.88 10.78
CA GLU A 16 19.65 -3.25 9.42
C GLU A 16 19.85 -2.00 8.56
N HIS A 17 21.04 -1.88 7.95
CA HIS A 17 21.44 -0.72 7.16
C HIS A 17 21.42 -0.98 5.65
N ASN A 18 21.49 -2.24 5.22
CA ASN A 18 21.35 -2.61 3.82
C ASN A 18 19.90 -2.37 3.36
N ILE A 19 19.71 -1.57 2.31
CA ILE A 19 18.37 -1.15 1.86
C ILE A 19 17.50 -2.33 1.40
N VAL A 20 18.09 -3.35 0.77
CA VAL A 20 17.37 -4.53 0.29
C VAL A 20 16.91 -5.37 1.48
N SER A 21 17.83 -5.77 2.37
CA SER A 21 17.50 -6.53 3.57
C SER A 21 16.51 -5.79 4.46
N ARG A 22 16.74 -4.49 4.69
CA ARG A 22 15.86 -3.64 5.50
C ARG A 22 14.45 -3.57 4.94
N SER A 23 14.32 -3.28 3.64
CA SER A 23 13.00 -3.15 3.01
C SER A 23 12.23 -4.47 3.02
N LEU A 24 12.91 -5.61 2.85
CA LEU A 24 12.32 -6.93 2.99
C LEU A 24 11.82 -7.21 4.42
N LEU A 25 12.67 -6.98 5.43
CA LEU A 25 12.32 -7.20 6.84
C LEU A 25 11.12 -6.35 7.25
N ILE A 26 11.11 -5.06 6.86
CA ILE A 26 9.99 -4.18 7.13
C ILE A 26 8.74 -4.65 6.39
N ALA A 27 8.85 -4.99 5.10
CA ALA A 27 7.70 -5.46 4.32
C ALA A 27 7.07 -6.71 4.95
N ASN A 28 7.87 -7.70 5.33
CA ASN A 28 7.38 -8.92 5.98
C ASN A 28 6.71 -8.60 7.33
N ARG A 29 7.34 -7.75 8.15
CA ARG A 29 6.76 -7.36 9.44
C ARG A 29 5.43 -6.62 9.28
N LEU A 30 5.32 -5.76 8.27
CA LEU A 30 4.07 -5.07 7.98
C LEU A 30 3.02 -6.04 7.45
N ASP A 31 3.40 -7.02 6.62
CA ASP A 31 2.49 -8.04 6.10
C ASP A 31 1.87 -8.87 7.23
N ASP A 32 2.66 -9.26 8.24
CA ASP A 32 2.15 -9.95 9.43
C ASP A 32 1.11 -9.12 10.19
N LEU A 33 1.41 -7.83 10.40
CA LEU A 33 0.49 -6.89 11.07
C LEU A 33 -0.78 -6.67 10.22
N PHE A 34 -0.65 -6.69 8.90
CA PHE A 34 -1.78 -6.63 7.97
C PHE A 34 -2.64 -7.88 8.00
N GLY A 35 -2.02 -9.06 8.12
CA GLY A 35 -2.72 -10.32 8.32
C GLY A 35 -3.58 -10.27 9.58
N GLN A 36 -3.01 -9.84 10.70
CA GLN A 36 -3.75 -9.69 11.97
C GLN A 36 -4.89 -8.67 11.86
N LEU A 37 -4.67 -7.54 11.18
CA LEU A 37 -5.74 -6.56 10.93
C LEU A 37 -6.85 -7.18 10.07
N LYS A 38 -6.48 -7.93 9.04
CA LYS A 38 -7.43 -8.57 8.13
C LYS A 38 -8.30 -9.58 8.88
N ASP A 39 -7.70 -10.43 9.69
CA ASP A 39 -8.42 -11.42 10.49
C ASP A 39 -9.40 -10.76 11.47
N PHE A 40 -8.99 -9.66 12.09
CA PHE A 40 -9.86 -8.84 12.95
C PHE A 40 -11.03 -8.23 12.16
N ILE A 41 -10.76 -7.59 11.02
CA ILE A 41 -11.78 -6.87 10.24
C ILE A 41 -12.80 -7.81 9.58
N ILE A 42 -12.41 -9.05 9.27
CA ILE A 42 -13.34 -10.07 8.77
C ILE A 42 -14.44 -10.38 9.79
N GLN A 43 -14.10 -10.39 11.08
CA GLN A 43 -15.05 -10.66 12.17
C GLN A 43 -15.75 -9.39 12.67
N TYR A 44 -15.17 -8.23 12.40
CA TYR A 44 -15.69 -6.95 12.83
C TYR A 44 -16.95 -6.55 12.06
N HIS A 45 -17.99 -6.23 12.81
CA HIS A 45 -19.21 -5.60 12.32
C HIS A 45 -19.08 -4.10 12.52
N PHE A 46 -19.06 -3.33 11.44
CA PHE A 46 -19.08 -1.87 11.53
C PHE A 46 -20.43 -1.41 12.04
N GLU A 47 -20.43 -0.35 12.84
CA GLU A 47 -21.60 0.28 13.45
C GLU A 47 -22.46 0.99 12.40
N SER A 48 -21.85 1.46 11.31
CA SER A 48 -22.55 2.09 10.19
C SER A 48 -21.78 1.97 8.86
N GLU A 49 -22.46 2.26 7.75
CA GLU A 49 -21.83 2.33 6.43
C GLU A 49 -20.73 3.40 6.39
N GLU A 50 -20.93 4.54 7.08
CA GLU A 50 -19.95 5.62 7.16
C GLU A 50 -18.68 5.19 7.89
N GLU A 51 -18.81 4.38 8.94
CA GLU A 51 -17.65 3.82 9.64
C GLU A 51 -16.86 2.87 8.72
N GLU A 52 -17.56 2.00 7.99
CA GLU A 52 -16.95 1.08 7.03
C GLU A 52 -16.23 1.85 5.90
N ILE A 53 -16.89 2.86 5.33
CA ILE A 53 -16.31 3.75 4.31
C ILE A 53 -15.08 4.46 4.87
N MET A 54 -15.16 5.05 6.07
CA MET A 54 -14.02 5.71 6.71
C MET A 54 -12.84 4.73 6.88
N PHE A 55 -13.13 3.48 7.27
CA PHE A 55 -12.10 2.48 7.41
C PHE A 55 -11.42 2.16 6.07
N PHE A 56 -12.18 1.87 5.02
CA PHE A 56 -11.63 1.46 3.72
C PHE A 56 -11.07 2.61 2.87
N LYS A 57 -11.63 3.82 2.99
CA LYS A 57 -11.21 5.01 2.25
C LYS A 57 -10.01 5.71 2.90
N GLU A 58 -9.95 5.77 4.24
CA GLU A 58 -8.96 6.57 4.95
C GLU A 58 -8.01 5.75 5.83
N ILE A 59 -8.55 4.92 6.71
CA ILE A 59 -7.74 4.26 7.75
C ILE A 59 -6.83 3.19 7.15
N LYS A 60 -7.41 2.24 6.40
CA LYS A 60 -6.68 1.13 5.76
C LYS A 60 -5.62 1.64 4.78
N PRO A 61 -5.91 2.57 3.84
CA PRO A 61 -4.88 3.07 2.91
C PRO A 61 -3.69 3.76 3.59
N ARG A 62 -3.92 4.53 4.66
CA ARG A 62 -2.86 5.20 5.45
C ARG A 62 -1.88 4.22 6.10
N ILE A 63 -2.36 3.03 6.43
CA ILE A 63 -1.54 1.96 6.99
C ILE A 63 -0.88 1.19 5.84
N HIS A 64 -1.65 0.86 4.79
CA HIS A 64 -1.27 -0.09 3.75
C HIS A 64 -0.26 0.48 2.75
N CYS A 65 -0.28 1.80 2.56
CA CYS A 65 0.71 2.47 1.72
C CYS A 65 2.16 2.21 2.16
N LYS A 66 2.41 1.98 3.46
CA LYS A 66 3.76 1.64 3.97
C LYS A 66 4.20 0.25 3.51
N LEU A 67 3.31 -0.74 3.54
CA LEU A 67 3.60 -2.08 3.03
C LEU A 67 3.90 -2.05 1.53
N ILE A 68 3.05 -1.36 0.75
CA ILE A 68 3.27 -1.19 -0.70
C ILE A 68 4.61 -0.51 -0.96
N TYR A 69 4.92 0.56 -0.22
CA TYR A 69 6.16 1.30 -0.36
C TYR A 69 7.39 0.40 -0.14
N TYR A 70 7.47 -0.33 0.97
CA TYR A 70 8.63 -1.16 1.27
C TYR A 70 8.77 -2.36 0.31
N ARG A 71 7.65 -2.94 -0.15
CA ARG A 71 7.68 -3.94 -1.24
C ARG A 71 8.21 -3.34 -2.54
N LYS A 72 7.84 -2.10 -2.87
CA LYS A 72 8.35 -1.41 -4.06
C LYS A 72 9.84 -1.11 -3.95
N VAL A 73 10.30 -0.56 -2.82
CA VAL A 73 11.73 -0.32 -2.56
C VAL A 73 12.53 -1.61 -2.70
N TYR A 74 12.07 -2.70 -2.06
CA TYR A 74 12.73 -4.00 -2.16
C TYR A 74 12.90 -4.45 -3.62
N ASN A 75 11.82 -4.44 -4.40
CA ASN A 75 11.86 -4.89 -5.80
C ASN A 75 12.71 -3.97 -6.68
N ILE A 76 12.65 -2.65 -6.48
CA ILE A 76 13.45 -1.69 -7.25
C ILE A 76 14.93 -1.89 -6.97
N GLU A 77 15.31 -2.03 -5.70
CA GLU A 77 16.72 -2.18 -5.33
C GLU A 77 17.27 -3.58 -5.67
N LEU A 78 16.45 -4.64 -5.60
CA LEU A 78 16.85 -5.99 -5.99
C LEU A 78 17.10 -6.12 -7.50
N ASN A 79 16.27 -5.45 -8.31
CA ASN A 79 16.37 -5.49 -9.77
C ASN A 79 17.20 -4.33 -10.36
N ARG A 80 17.79 -3.49 -9.50
CA ARG A 80 18.62 -2.37 -9.95
C ARG A 80 19.82 -2.93 -10.72
N PRO A 81 20.03 -2.49 -11.98
CA PRO A 81 21.12 -3.01 -12.79
C PRO A 81 22.48 -2.63 -12.19
N ILE A 82 23.42 -3.57 -12.22
CA ILE A 82 24.83 -3.30 -11.91
C ILE A 82 25.44 -2.71 -13.18
N GLY A 83 25.49 -1.38 -13.25
CA GLY A 83 25.98 -0.65 -14.42
C GLY A 83 26.29 0.80 -14.10
N GLY A 84 26.67 1.56 -15.14
CA GLY A 84 26.89 2.99 -15.02
C GLY A 84 25.63 3.75 -14.60
N ILE A 85 25.81 5.02 -14.24
CA ILE A 85 24.73 5.91 -13.78
C ILE A 85 23.58 5.96 -14.82
N ASP A 86 23.91 5.95 -16.12
CA ASP A 86 22.92 6.03 -17.20
C ASP A 86 21.94 4.85 -17.19
N LEU A 87 22.44 3.62 -17.02
CA LEU A 87 21.59 2.41 -16.94
C LEU A 87 20.71 2.42 -15.69
N CYS A 88 21.22 2.91 -14.57
CA CYS A 88 20.43 3.10 -13.35
C CYS A 88 19.32 4.15 -13.55
N GLN A 89 19.62 5.25 -14.24
CA GLN A 89 18.64 6.29 -14.52
C GLN A 89 17.54 5.80 -15.44
N GLU A 90 17.89 5.12 -16.53
CA GLU A 90 16.92 4.54 -17.46
C GLU A 90 16.00 3.54 -16.74
N TYR A 91 16.57 2.64 -15.93
CA TYR A 91 15.80 1.70 -15.12
C TYR A 91 14.80 2.41 -14.20
N LEU A 92 15.22 3.45 -13.47
CA LEU A 92 14.34 4.19 -12.58
C LEU A 92 13.24 4.96 -13.34
N GLN A 93 13.55 5.49 -14.53
CA GLN A 93 12.55 6.10 -15.40
C GLN A 93 11.49 5.09 -15.88
N GLN A 94 11.90 3.85 -16.20
CA GLN A 94 10.98 2.78 -16.54
C GLN A 94 10.07 2.42 -15.35
N GLU A 95 10.60 2.35 -14.12
CA GLU A 95 9.79 2.13 -12.91
C GLU A 95 8.78 3.26 -12.67
N LEU A 96 9.16 4.51 -12.95
CA LEU A 96 8.23 5.65 -12.94
C LEU A 96 7.14 5.53 -14.00
N GLY A 97 7.49 5.10 -15.23
CA GLY A 97 6.52 4.83 -16.30
C GLY A 97 5.49 3.78 -15.89
N LYS A 98 5.92 2.68 -15.27
CA LYS A 98 5.02 1.64 -14.74
C LYS A 98 4.05 2.18 -13.67
N LEU A 99 4.48 3.15 -12.86
CA LEU A 99 3.61 3.81 -11.88
C LEU A 99 2.55 4.68 -12.59
N GLN A 100 2.95 5.42 -13.62
CA GLN A 100 2.03 6.21 -14.43
C GLN A 100 0.99 5.32 -15.12
N ASP A 101 1.41 4.22 -15.74
CA ASP A 101 0.52 3.23 -16.35
C ASP A 101 -0.50 2.65 -15.36
N TYR A 102 -0.07 2.42 -14.10
CA TYR A 102 -0.97 1.95 -13.05
C TYR A 102 -2.05 2.98 -12.71
N ILE A 103 -1.69 4.26 -12.67
CA ILE A 103 -2.62 5.38 -12.45
C ILE A 103 -3.57 5.49 -13.64
N ASP A 104 -3.05 5.47 -14.87
CA ASP A 104 -3.84 5.67 -16.08
C ASP A 104 -4.87 4.56 -16.30
N LYS A 105 -4.52 3.31 -15.98
CA LYS A 105 -5.46 2.18 -15.98
C LYS A 105 -6.63 2.34 -15.00
N ARG A 106 -6.52 3.26 -14.04
CA ARG A 106 -7.50 3.50 -12.97
C ARG A 106 -7.82 4.99 -12.84
N LEU A 107 -7.71 5.73 -13.95
CA LEU A 107 -7.71 7.19 -13.95
C LEU A 107 -8.98 7.77 -13.35
N ASP A 108 -10.15 7.17 -13.62
CA ASP A 108 -11.43 7.62 -13.08
C ASP A 108 -11.47 7.48 -11.55
N PHE A 109 -11.03 6.34 -11.02
CA PHE A 109 -10.91 6.15 -9.57
C PHE A 109 -9.88 7.09 -8.95
N TYR A 110 -8.73 7.27 -9.61
CA TYR A 110 -7.70 8.19 -9.13
C TYR A 110 -8.22 9.64 -9.07
N ARG A 111 -8.92 10.11 -10.11
CA ARG A 111 -9.55 11.42 -10.16
C ARG A 111 -10.63 11.56 -9.10
N TYR A 112 -11.50 10.57 -8.96
CA TYR A 112 -12.52 10.50 -7.92
C TYR A 112 -11.90 10.67 -6.54
N TYR A 113 -10.94 9.80 -6.19
CA TYR A 113 -10.28 9.80 -4.89
C TYR A 113 -9.53 11.12 -4.62
N LYS A 114 -8.82 11.65 -5.63
CA LYS A 114 -8.05 12.89 -5.51
C LYS A 114 -8.93 14.14 -5.38
N SER A 115 -10.13 14.13 -5.95
CA SER A 115 -11.08 15.25 -5.88
C SER A 115 -11.75 15.39 -4.50
N GLY A 116 -11.63 14.38 -3.63
CA GLY A 116 -12.35 14.36 -2.35
C GLY A 116 -13.86 14.12 -2.49
N ALA A 117 -14.32 13.72 -3.67
CA ALA A 117 -15.71 13.36 -3.90
C ALA A 117 -16.18 12.22 -2.99
N THR A 118 -17.48 12.20 -2.70
CA THR A 118 -18.14 11.22 -1.82
C THR A 118 -19.31 10.48 -2.48
N HIS A 119 -19.75 10.93 -3.66
CA HIS A 119 -20.95 10.42 -4.33
C HIS A 119 -20.86 8.96 -4.80
N MET A 120 -19.67 8.35 -4.82
CA MET A 120 -19.47 6.93 -5.15
C MET A 120 -18.86 6.15 -3.97
N ASP A 121 -18.90 6.69 -2.75
CA ASP A 121 -18.24 6.06 -1.60
C ASP A 121 -18.85 4.69 -1.29
N ASN A 122 -20.17 4.59 -1.36
CA ASN A 122 -20.88 3.33 -1.16
C ASN A 122 -20.43 2.28 -2.18
N ASP A 123 -20.26 2.66 -3.45
CA ASP A 123 -19.83 1.75 -4.50
C ASP A 123 -18.36 1.30 -4.35
N TYR A 124 -17.48 2.18 -3.87
CA TYR A 124 -16.03 1.94 -3.78
C TYR A 124 -15.57 1.32 -2.47
N PHE A 125 -16.27 1.58 -1.36
CA PHE A 125 -15.73 1.31 -0.01
C PHE A 125 -16.61 0.42 0.88
N LEU A 126 -17.82 0.04 0.46
CA LEU A 126 -18.62 -0.96 1.19
C LEU A 126 -18.33 -2.39 0.70
N ARG A 127 -18.24 -3.33 1.63
CA ARG A 127 -18.08 -4.76 1.33
C ARG A 127 -19.34 -5.31 0.63
N GLY A 128 -19.15 -6.19 -0.34
CA GLY A 128 -20.22 -6.98 -0.96
C GLY A 128 -20.92 -6.36 -2.18
N LEU A 129 -20.76 -5.06 -2.45
CA LEU A 129 -21.41 -4.39 -3.59
C LEU A 129 -20.69 -4.59 -4.95
N ARG A 130 -19.42 -5.03 -4.96
CA ARG A 130 -18.71 -5.46 -6.18
C ARG A 130 -18.03 -6.81 -5.99
N PRO A 131 -18.02 -7.70 -7.02
CA PRO A 131 -17.26 -8.94 -7.01
C PRO A 131 -15.75 -8.69 -7.24
N LEU A 132 -15.22 -7.56 -6.77
CA LEU A 132 -13.78 -7.27 -6.77
C LEU A 132 -13.13 -7.97 -5.58
N LYS A 133 -13.21 -9.31 -5.56
CA LYS A 133 -12.56 -10.18 -4.57
C LYS A 133 -11.06 -9.89 -4.40
N ASN A 134 -10.40 -9.20 -5.33
CA ASN A 134 -8.96 -9.00 -5.32
C ASN A 134 -8.48 -7.54 -5.34
N GLN A 135 -9.34 -6.52 -5.19
CA GLN A 135 -8.85 -5.14 -4.99
C GLN A 135 -8.66 -4.76 -3.53
N TYR A 136 -9.20 -5.56 -2.60
CA TYR A 136 -9.24 -5.20 -1.19
C TYR A 136 -8.97 -6.36 -0.23
N LEU A 137 -8.57 -7.54 -0.73
CA LEU A 137 -8.12 -8.69 0.09
C LEU A 137 -6.61 -8.88 0.03
#